data_AF-A0A8J6LRF5-F1
#
_entry.id   AF-A0A8J6LRF5-F1
#
_cell.length_a   1.000
_cell.length_b   1.000
_cell.length_c   1.000
_cell.angle_alpha   90.00
_cell.angle_beta   90.00
_cell.angle_gamma   90.00
#
_symmetry.space_group_name_H-M   'P 1'
#
loop_
_entity.id
_entity.type
_entity.pdbx_description
1 polymer ?
#
loop_
_entity_poly.entity_id
_entity_poly.type
_entity_poly.pdbx_seq_one_letter_code
_entity_poly.pdbx_strand_id
1 'polypeptide(L)' 'MNRAGIYVRISQDREGAGLGVARQETDCRALCERLGWTVVDVYADNDTSAYSGAPRPQWSR' A
#
# COMPACT_ATOMS: atom_id res chain seq x y z
N MET A 1 -15.59 -15.40 6.17
CA MET A 1 -14.49 -14.49 6.54
C MET A 1 -13.78 -14.10 5.25
N ASN A 2 -13.82 -12.84 4.84
CA ASN A 2 -13.23 -12.41 3.57
C ASN A 2 -11.72 -12.17 3.74
N ARG A 3 -10.94 -12.47 2.71
CA ARG A 3 -9.50 -12.24 2.64
C ARG A 3 -9.22 -11.00 1.79
N ALA A 4 -8.26 -10.18 2.19
CA ALA A 4 -7.89 -8.95 1.48
C ALA A 4 -6.37 -8.81 1.35
N GLY A 5 -5.91 -8.38 0.17
CA GLY A 5 -4.55 -7.86 -0.02
C GLY A 5 -4.59 -6.33 0.02
N ILE A 6 -3.57 -5.72 0.61
CA ILE A 6 -3.42 -4.26 0.63
C ILE A 6 -2.28 -3.89 -0.32
N TYR A 7 -2.52 -3.00 -1.26
CA TYR A 7 -1.47 -2.40 -2.07
C TYR A 7 -1.40 -0.90 -1.78
N VAL A 8 -0.21 -0.41 -1.41
CA VAL A 8 0.05 1.00 -1.08
C VAL A 8 1.20 1.54 -1.91
N ARG A 9 1.11 2.81 -2.31
CA ARG A 9 2.10 3.43 -3.19
C ARG A 9 2.10 4.94 -3.06
N ILE A 10 3.29 5.53 -3.10
CA ILE A 10 3.47 6.98 -3.20
C ILE A 10 4.49 7.32 -4.28
N SER A 11 4.30 8.43 -5.00
CA SER A 11 5.20 8.81 -6.10
C SER A 11 6.50 9.44 -5.63
N GLN A 12 6.42 10.16 -4.51
CA GLN A 12 7.54 10.91 -3.93
C GLN A 12 7.31 11.01 -2.44
N ASP A 13 8.21 10.43 -1.67
CA ASP A 13 8.31 10.52 -0.24
C ASP A 13 9.38 11.57 0.10
N ARG A 14 8.94 12.83 0.25
CA ARG A 14 9.85 13.97 0.40
C ARG A 14 10.73 13.90 1.66
N GLU A 15 10.27 13.20 2.69
CA GLU A 15 11.01 13.02 3.94
C GLU A 15 11.87 11.73 3.91
N GLY A 16 11.68 10.86 2.91
CA GLY A 16 12.39 9.58 2.75
C GLY A 16 12.15 8.57 3.88
N ALA A 17 11.19 8.83 4.77
CA ALA A 17 10.96 8.07 5.99
C ALA A 17 9.90 6.95 5.84
N GLY A 18 9.37 6.73 4.63
CA GLY A 18 8.31 5.76 4.32
C GLY A 18 6.94 6.12 4.90
N LEU A 19 6.78 7.32 5.45
CA LEU A 19 5.59 7.70 6.22
C LEU A 19 4.33 7.77 5.36
N GLY A 20 4.47 8.05 4.06
CA GLY A 20 3.35 8.10 3.12
C GLY A 20 2.66 6.75 2.95
N VAL A 21 3.43 5.69 2.65
CA VAL A 21 2.88 4.34 2.46
C VAL A 21 2.42 3.72 3.78
N ALA A 22 3.11 3.99 4.89
CA ALA A 22 2.71 3.50 6.22
C ALA A 22 1.37 4.05 6.70
N ARG A 23 1.09 5.34 6.44
CA ARG A 23 -0.22 5.94 6.74
C ARG A 23 -1.33 5.31 5.90
N GLN A 24 -1.10 5.13 4.60
CA GLN A 24 -2.06 4.46 3.71
C GLN A 24 -2.35 3.02 4.17
N GLU A 25 -1.31 2.26 4.54
CA GLU A 25 -1.46 0.90 5.04
C GLU A 25 -2.32 0.87 6.31
N THR A 26 -2.06 1.79 7.24
CA THR A 26 -2.81 1.91 8.49
C THR A 26 -4.31 2.14 8.22
N ASP A 27 -4.64 3.04 7.31
CA ASP A 27 -6.03 3.32 6.92
C ASP A 27 -6.71 2.10 6.28
N CYS A 28 -6.00 1.38 5.41
CA CYS A 28 -6.48 0.16 4.78
C CYS A 28 -6.72 -0.97 5.80
N ARG A 29 -5.81 -1.15 6.77
CA ARG A 29 -5.96 -2.13 7.85
C ARG A 29 -7.17 -1.81 8.72
N ALA A 30 -7.33 -0.54 9.10
CA ALA A 30 -8.49 -0.10 9.88
C ALA A 30 -9.81 -0.33 9.13
N LEU A 31 -9.84 -0.15 7.80
CA LEU A 31 -11.00 -0.50 7.00
C LEU A 31 -11.27 -2.01 7.01
N CYS A 32 -10.25 -2.84 6.81
CA CYS A 32 -10.40 -4.30 6.83
C CYS A 32 -10.93 -4.77 8.18
N GLU A 33 -10.44 -4.21 9.28
CA GLU A 33 -10.92 -4.49 10.63
C GLU A 33 -12.41 -4.16 10.79
N ARG A 34 -12.84 -2.95 10.39
CA ARG A 34 -14.26 -2.54 10.41
C ARG A 34 -15.16 -3.47 9.59
N LEU A 35 -14.63 -4.03 8.50
CA LEU A 35 -15.37 -4.94 7.61
C LEU A 35 -15.28 -6.41 8.04
N GLY A 36 -14.49 -6.74 9.07
CA GLY A 36 -14.24 -8.13 9.49
C GLY A 36 -13.44 -8.94 8.46
N TRP A 37 -12.59 -8.28 7.68
CA TRP A 37 -11.75 -8.91 6.65
C TRP A 37 -10.37 -9.24 7.22
N THR A 38 -9.81 -10.38 6.80
CA THR A 38 -8.45 -10.79 7.13
C THR A 38 -7.49 -10.26 6.07
N VAL A 39 -6.58 -9.38 6.47
CA VAL A 39 -5.46 -8.95 5.63
C VAL A 39 -4.48 -10.11 5.51
N VAL A 40 -4.19 -10.55 4.29
CA VAL A 40 -3.30 -11.69 4.03
C VAL A 40 -1.92 -11.28 3.56
N ASP A 41 -1.80 -10.11 2.94
CA ASP A 41 -0.53 -9.58 2.49
C ASP A 41 -0.59 -8.06 2.28
N VAL A 42 0.57 -7.41 2.31
CA VAL A 42 0.74 -5.98 2.03
C VAL A 42 1.85 -5.79 0.99
N TYR A 43 1.52 -5.04 -0.05
CA TYR A 43 2.33 -4.78 -1.23
C TYR A 43 2.64 -3.29 -1.29
N ALA A 44 3.89 -2.89 -1.03
CA ALA A 44 4.27 -1.49 -0.91
C ALA A 44 5.29 -1.05 -1.98
N ASP A 45 4.91 -0.05 -2.77
CA ASP A 45 5.79 0.61 -3.75
C ASP A 45 6.03 2.08 -3.34
N ASN A 46 7.08 2.33 -2.54
CA ASN A 46 7.51 3.68 -2.15
C ASN A 46 8.29 4.37 -3.28
N ASP A 47 8.24 5.70 -3.36
CA ASP A 47 8.96 6.51 -4.37
C ASP A 47 8.77 6.04 -5.83
N THR A 48 7.63 5.42 -6.11
CA THR A 48 7.36 4.81 -7.41
C THR A 48 6.22 5.53 -8.08
N SER A 49 6.53 6.29 -9.13
CA SER A 49 5.55 7.06 -9.89
C SER A 49 4.62 6.16 -10.70
N ALA A 50 3.31 6.34 -10.53
CA ALA A 50 2.31 5.70 -11.38
C ALA A 50 2.17 6.37 -12.77
N TYR A 51 2.72 7.56 -12.96
CA TYR A 51 2.60 8.34 -14.20
C TYR A 51 3.73 8.05 -15.19
N SER A 52 4.96 7.93 -14.69
CA SER A 52 6.17 7.78 -15.54
C SER A 52 6.34 6.41 -16.20
N GLY A 53 5.46 5.45 -15.91
CA GLY A 53 5.64 4.06 -16.32
C GLY A 53 6.75 3.33 -15.54
N ALA A 54 7.25 3.91 -14.44
CA ALA A 54 8.20 3.25 -13.56
C ALA A 54 7.68 1.86 -13.14
N PRO A 55 8.55 0.83 -13.12
CA PRO A 55 8.17 -0.48 -12.64
C PRO A 55 7.56 -0.41 -11.24
N ARG A 56 6.39 -1.02 -11.09
CA ARG A 56 5.69 -1.19 -9.80
C ARG A 56 5.78 -2.68 -9.44
N PRO A 57 6.90 -3.13 -8.84
CA PRO A 57 7.16 -4.55 -8.64
C PRO A 57 6.12 -5.19 -7.73
N GLN A 58 5.61 -4.46 -6.72
CA GLN A 58 4.59 -5.01 -5.83
C GLN A 58 3.20 -5.01 -6.46
N TRP A 59 2.91 -4.10 -7.40
CA TRP A 59 1.67 -4.14 -8.19
C TRP A 59 1.53 -5.40 -9.06
N SER A 60 2.65 -6.00 -9.46
CA SER A 60 2.67 -7.12 -10.41
C SER A 60 2.75 -8.50 -9.73
N ARG A 61 2.66 -8.54 -8.40
CA ARG A 61 2.62 -9.78 -7.60
C ARG A 61 1.19 -10.25 -7.39
#